data_AF-A0A6C0B0S0-F1
#
_entry.id   AF-A0A6C0B0S0-F1
#
_cell.length_a   1.000
_cell.length_b   1.000
_cell.length_c   1.000
_cell.angle_alpha   90.00
_cell.angle_beta   90.00
_cell.angle_gamma   90.00
#
_symmetry.space_group_name_H-M   'P 1'
#
loop_
_entity.id
_entity.type
_entity.pdbx_description
1 polymer ?
#
loop_
_entity_poly.entity_id
_entity_poly.type
_entity_poly.pdbx_seq_one_letter_code
_entity_poly.pdbx_strand_id
1 'polypeptide(L)'
;MDPPEKIKEKLLIYKEKFHSIKDDFLNSYINYKLYPGYSENENIYSNNKANIDSIQASLFTTSNDIQKNMESLNQQISLLNDKLTKEKITQDQLKKKLSQHHSTNDGSDLLINESSELYKMQRVTNIGMVLGIFFSMFIVFRVYSKPSIVK
;
A
#
# COMPACT_ATOMS: atom_id res chain seq x y z
N MET A 1 16.74 16.99 -17.15
CA MET A 1 15.95 15.88 -17.71
C MET A 1 14.70 16.46 -18.29
N ASP A 2 14.40 16.12 -19.54
CA ASP A 2 13.14 16.56 -20.12
C ASP A 2 11.96 15.81 -19.49
N PRO A 3 10.86 16.51 -19.18
CA PRO A 3 9.65 15.86 -18.73
C PRO A 3 9.05 14.99 -19.84
N PRO A 4 8.25 13.97 -19.48
CA PRO A 4 7.65 13.03 -20.44
C PRO A 4 6.92 13.70 -21.61
N GLU A 5 6.28 14.84 -21.37
CA GLU A 5 5.54 15.61 -22.38
C GLU A 5 6.48 16.17 -23.45
N LYS A 6 7.62 16.72 -23.06
CA LYS A 6 8.64 17.23 -24.00
C LYS A 6 9.30 16.10 -24.79
N ILE A 7 9.51 14.94 -24.16
CA ILE A 7 10.01 13.74 -24.84
C ILE A 7 9.02 13.29 -25.92
N LYS A 8 7.72 13.25 -25.58
CA LYS A 8 6.66 12.90 -26.53
C LYS A 8 6.61 13.86 -27.72
N GLU A 9 6.71 15.16 -27.45
CA GLU A 9 6.77 16.19 -28.49
C GLU A 9 7.98 15.99 -29.42
N LYS A 10 9.18 15.77 -28.86
CA LYS A 10 10.39 15.47 -29.64
C LYS A 10 10.21 14.25 -30.55
N LEU A 11 9.66 13.16 -30.01
CA LEU A 11 9.40 11.94 -30.79
C LEU A 11 8.41 12.17 -31.93
N LEU A 12 7.37 12.98 -31.73
CA LEU A 12 6.44 13.38 -32.79
C LEU A 12 7.16 14.19 -33.87
N ILE A 13 7.98 15.17 -33.48
CA ILE A 13 8.77 15.96 -34.43
C ILE A 13 9.71 15.07 -35.25
N TYR A 14 10.38 14.10 -34.62
CA TYR A 14 11.26 13.17 -35.33
C TYR A 14 10.50 12.28 -36.30
N LYS A 15 9.31 11.81 -35.91
CA LYS A 15 8.44 11.03 -36.77
C LYS A 15 8.03 11.82 -38.01
N GLU A 16 7.54 13.04 -37.84
CA GLU A 16 7.13 13.90 -38.97
C GLU A 16 8.32 14.24 -39.87
N LYS A 17 9.47 14.60 -39.29
CA LYS A 17 10.70 14.84 -40.06
C LYS A 17 11.13 13.61 -40.85
N PHE A 18 11.14 12.44 -40.22
CA PHE A 18 11.53 11.20 -40.88
C PHE A 18 10.61 10.88 -42.07
N HIS A 19 9.30 11.02 -41.90
CA HIS A 19 8.34 10.83 -42.99
C HIS A 19 8.60 11.80 -44.14
N SER A 20 8.87 13.08 -43.83
CA SER A 20 9.16 14.08 -44.86
C SER A 20 10.43 13.79 -45.66
N ILE A 21 11.48 13.26 -45.03
CA ILE A 21 12.78 13.08 -45.70
C ILE A 21 13.00 11.68 -46.29
N LYS A 22 12.12 10.72 -45.97
CA LYS A 22 12.27 9.32 -46.38
C LYS A 22 12.29 9.17 -47.90
N ASP A 23 11.34 9.80 -48.59
CA ASP A 23 11.19 9.65 -50.03
C ASP A 23 12.34 10.34 -50.79
N ASP A 24 12.78 11.50 -50.31
CA ASP A 24 13.96 12.21 -50.83
C ASP A 24 15.24 11.39 -50.66
N PHE A 25 15.41 10.74 -49.52
CA PHE A 25 16.52 9.82 -49.29
C PHE A 25 16.48 8.63 -50.25
N LEU A 26 15.32 8.00 -50.44
CA LEU A 26 15.18 6.85 -51.34
C LEU A 26 15.50 7.24 -52.78
N ASN A 27 14.93 8.35 -53.27
CA ASN A 27 15.13 8.83 -54.63
C ASN A 27 16.60 9.22 -54.88
N SER A 28 17.21 9.95 -53.94
CA SER A 28 18.62 10.32 -54.04
C SER A 28 19.55 9.11 -54.01
N TYR A 29 19.24 8.08 -53.21
CA TYR A 29 19.98 6.82 -53.19
C TYR A 29 19.89 6.09 -54.54
N ILE A 30 18.69 5.99 -55.12
CA ILE A 30 18.49 5.37 -56.44
C ILE A 30 19.30 6.11 -57.50
N ASN A 31 19.21 7.44 -57.55
CA ASN A 31 19.93 8.26 -58.54
C ASN A 31 21.45 8.14 -58.38
N TYR A 32 21.96 8.15 -57.15
CA TYR A 32 23.37 7.92 -56.85
C TYR A 32 23.84 6.55 -57.36
N LYS A 33 23.00 5.51 -57.28
CA LYS A 33 23.33 4.15 -57.75
C LYS A 33 23.19 3.97 -59.25
N LEU A 34 22.19 4.59 -59.88
CA LEU A 34 21.93 4.45 -61.31
C LEU A 34 22.89 5.29 -62.17
N TYR A 35 23.34 6.44 -61.67
CA TYR A 35 24.20 7.37 -62.39
C TYR A 35 25.51 7.64 -61.62
N PRO A 36 26.37 6.62 -61.45
CA PRO A 36 27.63 6.77 -60.73
C PRO A 36 28.57 7.77 -61.45
N GLY A 37 29.31 8.55 -60.68
CA GLY A 37 30.29 9.53 -61.20
C GLY A 37 29.71 10.92 -61.51
N TYR A 38 28.40 11.12 -61.35
CA TYR A 38 27.79 12.45 -61.39
C TYR A 38 27.82 13.08 -59.99
N SER A 39 28.72 14.05 -59.78
CA SER A 39 28.95 14.70 -58.48
C SER A 39 27.69 15.30 -57.85
N GLU A 40 26.74 15.76 -58.67
CA GLU A 40 25.46 16.29 -58.20
C GLU A 40 24.63 15.21 -57.47
N ASN A 41 24.53 14.00 -58.03
CA ASN A 41 23.80 12.90 -57.41
C ASN A 41 24.48 12.45 -56.11
N GLU A 42 25.83 12.44 -56.07
CA GLU A 42 26.59 12.12 -54.86
C GLU A 42 26.33 13.15 -53.74
N ASN A 43 26.35 14.44 -54.09
CA ASN A 43 26.09 15.52 -53.14
C ASN A 43 24.65 15.48 -52.60
N ILE A 44 23.66 15.29 -53.47
CA ILE A 44 22.24 15.20 -53.05
C ILE A 44 22.05 14.00 -52.11
N TYR A 45 22.60 12.83 -52.46
CA TYR A 45 22.54 11.65 -51.60
C TYR A 45 23.24 11.87 -50.26
N SER A 46 24.44 12.45 -50.26
CA SER A 46 25.20 12.74 -49.03
C SER A 46 24.42 13.67 -48.10
N ASN A 47 23.77 14.71 -48.64
CA ASN A 47 22.95 15.65 -47.87
C ASN A 47 21.72 14.95 -47.26
N ASN A 48 21.00 14.16 -48.04
CA ASN A 48 19.84 13.42 -47.54
C ASN A 48 20.22 12.35 -46.53
N LYS A 49 21.38 11.69 -46.72
CA LYS A 49 21.95 10.77 -45.73
C LYS A 49 22.26 11.49 -44.42
N ALA A 50 22.89 12.66 -44.48
CA ALA A 50 23.19 13.46 -43.29
C ALA A 50 21.91 13.86 -42.52
N ASN A 51 20.82 14.12 -43.22
CA ASN A 51 19.52 14.39 -42.60
C ASN A 51 18.98 13.17 -41.82
N ILE A 52 19.05 11.97 -42.39
CA ILE A 52 18.67 10.72 -41.71
C ILE A 52 19.56 10.47 -40.49
N ASP A 53 20.87 10.60 -40.65
CA ASP A 53 21.85 10.40 -39.57
C ASP A 53 21.60 11.37 -38.41
N SER A 54 21.20 12.61 -38.70
CA SER A 54 20.84 13.62 -37.70
C SER A 54 19.59 13.25 -36.89
N ILE A 55 18.56 12.69 -37.55
CA ILE A 55 17.37 12.17 -36.86
C ILE A 55 17.76 10.98 -35.97
N GLN A 56 18.60 10.08 -36.47
CA GLN A 56 19.07 8.93 -35.69
C GLN A 56 19.84 9.36 -34.43
N ALA A 57 20.74 10.33 -34.54
CA ALA A 57 21.46 10.87 -33.39
C ALA A 57 20.51 11.53 -32.36
N SER A 58 19.49 12.23 -32.85
CA SER A 58 18.46 12.86 -32.01
C SER A 58 17.60 11.82 -31.27
N LEU A 59 17.24 10.72 -31.94
CA LEU A 59 16.55 9.59 -31.34
C LEU A 59 17.39 8.90 -30.26
N PHE A 60 18.68 8.68 -30.53
CA PHE A 60 19.60 8.09 -29.55
C PHE A 60 19.70 8.94 -28.28
N THR A 61 19.84 10.26 -28.44
CA THR A 61 19.88 11.19 -27.31
C THR A 61 18.59 11.13 -26.49
N THR A 62 17.44 11.14 -27.17
CA THR A 62 16.13 11.05 -26.51
C THR A 62 15.93 9.72 -25.80
N SER A 63 16.41 8.61 -26.38
CA SER A 63 16.40 7.28 -25.75
C SER A 63 17.20 7.27 -24.45
N ASN A 64 18.37 7.91 -24.44
CA ASN A 64 19.19 8.04 -23.23
C ASN A 64 18.48 8.88 -22.16
N ASP A 65 17.79 9.96 -22.55
CA ASP A 65 17.02 10.77 -21.60
C ASP A 65 15.85 9.98 -21.00
N ILE A 66 15.14 9.17 -21.80
CA ILE A 66 14.11 8.25 -21.32
C ILE A 66 14.70 7.26 -20.31
N GLN A 67 15.84 6.64 -20.64
CA GLN A 67 16.48 5.67 -19.78
C GLN A 67 16.85 6.27 -18.42
N LYS A 68 17.49 7.44 -18.42
CA LYS A 68 17.84 8.11 -17.17
C LYS A 68 16.58 8.51 -16.38
N ASN A 69 15.50 8.93 -17.06
CA ASN A 69 14.23 9.26 -16.39
C ASN A 69 13.65 8.04 -15.68
N MET A 70 13.67 6.87 -16.32
CA MET A 70 13.24 5.61 -15.72
C MET A 70 14.10 5.22 -14.53
N GLU A 71 15.43 5.38 -14.61
CA GLU A 71 16.34 5.14 -13.50
C GLU A 71 16.02 6.02 -12.29
N SER A 72 15.80 7.32 -12.51
CA SER A 72 15.41 8.27 -11.46
C SER A 72 14.06 7.89 -10.82
N LEU A 73 13.06 7.52 -11.62
CA LEU A 73 11.76 7.06 -11.12
C LEU A 73 11.89 5.79 -10.28
N ASN A 74 12.67 4.82 -10.74
CA ASN A 74 12.91 3.57 -9.99
C ASN A 74 13.59 3.83 -8.64
N GLN A 75 14.57 4.74 -8.61
CA GLN A 75 15.20 5.15 -7.35
C GLN A 75 14.20 5.78 -6.39
N GLN A 76 13.34 6.69 -6.88
CA GLN A 76 12.32 7.32 -6.05
C GLN A 76 11.29 6.32 -5.52
N ILE A 77 10.86 5.37 -6.36
CA ILE A 77 9.96 4.27 -5.95
C ILE A 77 10.61 3.41 -4.86
N SER A 78 11.89 3.06 -5.01
CA SER A 78 12.62 2.30 -3.99
C SER A 78 12.67 3.04 -2.65
N LEU A 79 13.01 4.34 -2.67
CA LEU A 79 13.03 5.16 -1.46
C LEU A 79 11.66 5.27 -0.78
N LEU A 80 10.59 5.41 -1.57
CA LEU A 80 9.23 5.44 -1.06
C LEU A 80 8.82 4.10 -0.45
N ASN A 81 9.18 2.97 -1.07
CA ASN A 81 8.92 1.64 -0.54
C ASN A 81 9.65 1.39 0.78
N ASP A 82 10.90 1.83 0.89
CA ASP A 82 11.67 1.74 2.14
C ASP A 82 10.99 2.56 3.25
N LYS A 83 10.57 3.79 2.92
CA LYS A 83 9.85 4.65 3.88
C LYS A 83 8.51 4.03 4.29
N LEU A 84 7.73 3.53 3.34
CA LEU A 84 6.45 2.86 3.62
C LEU A 84 6.63 1.64 4.52
N THR A 85 7.69 0.86 4.30
CA THR A 85 8.02 -0.30 5.12
C THR A 85 8.36 0.11 6.55
N LYS A 86 9.17 1.16 6.74
CA LYS A 86 9.48 1.72 8.06
C LYS A 86 8.22 2.22 8.78
N GLU A 87 7.35 2.96 8.09
CA GLU A 87 6.10 3.45 8.66
C GLU A 87 5.17 2.30 9.09
N LYS A 88 5.06 1.23 8.29
CA LYS A 88 4.30 0.03 8.67
C LYS A 88 4.85 -0.64 9.94
N ILE A 89 6.18 -0.77 10.05
CA ILE A 89 6.82 -1.32 11.25
C ILE A 89 6.49 -0.45 12.46
N THR A 90 6.61 0.87 12.34
CA THR A 90 6.26 1.81 13.41
C THR A 90 4.78 1.71 13.79
N GLN A 91 3.88 1.63 12.81
CA GLN A 91 2.45 1.45 13.03
C GLN A 91 2.15 0.16 13.81
N ASP A 92 2.78 -0.95 13.45
CA ASP A 92 2.60 -2.23 14.15
C ASP A 92 3.14 -2.18 15.58
N GLN A 93 4.27 -1.50 15.81
CA GLN A 93 4.79 -1.27 17.16
C GLN A 93 3.85 -0.42 18.00
N LEU A 94 3.29 0.65 17.44
CA LEU A 94 2.34 1.52 18.14
C LEU A 94 1.03 0.77 18.45
N LYS A 95 0.51 -0.03 17.52
CA LYS A 95 -0.65 -0.90 17.76
C LYS A 95 -0.39 -1.88 18.91
N LYS A 96 0.78 -2.52 18.95
CA LYS A 96 1.16 -3.41 20.05
C LYS A 96 1.24 -2.69 21.39
N LYS A 97 1.83 -1.50 21.43
CA LYS A 97 1.88 -0.68 22.65
C LYS A 97 0.48 -0.28 23.12
N LEU A 98 -0.38 0.13 22.18
CA LEU A 98 -1.76 0.50 22.47
C LEU A 98 -2.57 -0.69 23.00
N SER A 99 -2.46 -1.87 22.37
CA SER A 99 -3.13 -3.08 22.85
C SER A 99 -2.64 -3.48 24.23
N GLN A 100 -1.34 -3.37 24.50
CA GLN A 100 -0.78 -3.60 25.83
C GLN A 100 -1.40 -2.64 26.84
N HIS A 101 -1.39 -1.33 26.60
CA HIS A 101 -2.00 -0.35 27.50
C HIS A 101 -3.50 -0.59 27.76
N HIS A 102 -4.28 -0.94 26.74
CA HIS A 102 -5.68 -1.33 26.92
C HIS A 102 -5.82 -2.59 27.78
N SER A 103 -5.04 -3.64 27.50
CA SER A 103 -5.11 -4.88 28.27
C SER A 103 -4.69 -4.72 29.73
N THR A 104 -3.74 -3.83 30.05
CA THR A 104 -3.27 -3.62 31.43
C THR A 104 -4.22 -2.76 32.25
N ASN A 105 -4.83 -1.73 31.65
CA ASN A 105 -5.80 -0.87 32.35
C ASN A 105 -7.15 -1.57 32.53
N ASP A 106 -7.72 -2.17 31.48
CA ASP A 106 -9.03 -2.81 31.56
C ASP A 106 -8.98 -4.16 32.27
N GLY A 107 -7.86 -4.89 32.20
CA GLY A 107 -7.73 -6.22 32.81
C GLY A 107 -7.82 -6.22 34.34
N SER A 108 -7.26 -5.20 34.99
CA SER A 108 -7.30 -5.09 36.46
C SER A 108 -8.69 -4.69 36.95
N ASP A 109 -9.33 -3.73 36.28
CA ASP A 109 -10.67 -3.26 36.61
C ASP A 109 -11.73 -4.36 36.34
N LEU A 110 -11.56 -5.15 35.28
CA LEU A 110 -12.44 -6.27 34.99
C LEU A 110 -12.34 -7.37 36.06
N LEU A 111 -11.12 -7.72 36.49
CA LEU A 111 -10.89 -8.69 37.57
C LEU A 111 -11.41 -8.20 38.92
N ILE A 112 -11.28 -6.91 39.23
CA ILE A 112 -11.81 -6.32 40.46
C ILE A 112 -13.34 -6.33 40.46
N ASN A 113 -13.96 -6.00 39.32
CA ASN A 113 -15.42 -6.03 39.20
C ASN A 113 -15.97 -7.45 39.27
N GLU A 114 -15.37 -8.39 38.54
CA GLU A 114 -15.78 -9.80 38.53
C GLU A 114 -15.62 -10.45 39.92
N SER A 115 -14.50 -10.19 40.59
CA SER A 115 -14.32 -10.67 41.97
C SER A 115 -15.31 -10.03 42.95
N SER A 116 -15.58 -8.72 42.84
CA SER A 116 -16.56 -8.01 43.66
C SER A 116 -17.98 -8.54 43.46
N GLU A 117 -18.38 -8.85 42.23
CA GLU A 117 -19.67 -9.47 41.91
C GLU A 117 -19.79 -10.87 42.50
N LEU A 118 -18.76 -11.70 42.39
CA LEU A 118 -18.71 -13.02 43.03
C LEU A 118 -18.86 -12.92 44.55
N TYR A 119 -18.20 -11.96 45.20
CA TYR A 119 -18.34 -11.72 46.64
C TYR A 119 -19.76 -11.29 47.03
N LYS A 120 -20.38 -10.39 46.26
CA LYS A 120 -21.77 -9.96 46.49
C LYS A 120 -22.73 -11.13 46.34
N MET A 121 -22.57 -11.95 45.30
CA MET A 121 -23.40 -13.12 45.05
C MET A 121 -23.26 -14.15 46.17
N GLN A 122 -22.03 -14.46 46.59
CA GLN A 122 -21.78 -15.36 47.72
C GLN A 122 -22.44 -14.87 49.02
N ARG A 123 -22.38 -13.55 49.29
CA ARG A 123 -23.00 -12.95 50.47
C ARG A 123 -24.53 -13.10 50.45
N VAL A 124 -25.17 -12.84 49.31
CA VAL A 124 -26.63 -13.01 49.17
C VAL A 124 -27.03 -14.47 49.37
N THR A 125 -26.30 -15.40 48.75
CA THR A 125 -26.54 -16.84 48.92
C THR A 125 -26.37 -17.28 50.37
N ASN A 126 -25.32 -16.85 51.05
CA ASN A 126 -25.06 -17.21 52.45
C ASN A 126 -26.16 -16.67 53.39
N ILE A 127 -26.63 -15.42 53.19
CA ILE A 127 -27.74 -14.87 53.96
C ILE A 127 -29.04 -15.64 53.67
N GLY A 128 -29.29 -15.97 52.40
CA GLY A 128 -30.43 -16.78 51.99
C GLY A 128 -30.43 -18.17 52.64
N MET A 129 -29.27 -18.83 52.75
CA MET A 129 -29.15 -20.12 53.43
C MET A 129 -29.49 -20.02 54.92
N VAL A 130 -28.98 -18.99 55.61
CA VAL A 130 -29.28 -18.78 57.03
C VAL A 130 -30.79 -18.56 57.25
N LEU A 131 -31.41 -17.71 56.43
CA LEU A 131 -32.86 -17.48 56.49
C LEU A 131 -33.65 -18.75 56.15
N GLY A 132 -33.21 -19.53 55.17
CA GLY A 132 -33.83 -20.82 54.82
C GLY A 132 -33.79 -21.83 55.96
N ILE A 133 -32.67 -21.90 56.69
CA ILE A 133 -32.53 -22.74 57.88
C ILE A 133 -33.54 -22.31 58.95
N PHE A 134 -33.61 -21.02 59.28
CA PHE A 134 -34.58 -20.53 60.26
C PHE A 134 -36.03 -20.76 59.84
N PHE A 135 -36.34 -20.57 58.56
CA PHE A 135 -37.68 -20.80 58.03
C PHE A 135 -38.07 -22.28 58.09
N SER A 136 -37.15 -23.19 57.75
CA SER A 136 -37.39 -24.63 57.87
C SER A 136 -37.61 -25.07 59.33
N MET A 137 -36.80 -24.57 60.27
CA MET A 137 -37.03 -24.80 61.71
C MET A 137 -38.38 -24.27 62.16
N PHE A 138 -38.77 -23.09 61.70
CA PHE A 138 -40.07 -22.50 62.03
C PHE A 138 -41.24 -23.34 61.52
N ILE A 139 -41.17 -23.87 60.30
CA ILE A 139 -42.20 -24.77 59.75
C ILE A 139 -42.29 -26.05 60.58
N VAL A 140 -41.16 -26.71 60.86
CA VAL A 140 -41.13 -27.92 61.67
C VAL A 140 -41.70 -27.64 63.06
N PHE A 141 -41.27 -26.56 63.71
CA PHE A 141 -41.80 -26.15 65.00
C PHE A 141 -43.31 -25.91 64.94
N ARG A 142 -43.82 -25.20 63.94
CA ARG A 142 -45.25 -24.91 63.81
C ARG A 142 -46.10 -26.15 63.53
N VAL A 143 -45.58 -27.12 62.75
CA VAL A 143 -46.27 -28.37 62.44
C VAL A 143 -46.34 -29.30 63.66
N TYR A 144 -45.27 -29.39 64.44
CA TYR A 144 -45.20 -30.31 65.58
C TYR A 144 -45.57 -29.68 66.93
N SER A 145 -45.76 -28.36 67.02
CA SER A 145 -46.18 -27.67 68.26
C SER A 145 -47.69 -27.53 68.38
N LYS A 146 -48.41 -28.63 68.61
CA LYS A 146 -49.73 -28.66 69.28
C LYS A 146 -49.86 -29.91 70.16
N PRO A 147 -50.64 -29.84 71.25
CA PRO A 147 -50.27 -30.40 72.56
C PRO A 147 -50.51 -31.91 72.66
N SER A 148 -49.67 -32.58 73.44
CA SER A 148 -49.92 -33.94 73.91
C SER A 148 -51.27 -33.97 74.62
N ILE A 149 -52.22 -34.72 74.06
CA ILE A 149 -53.45 -35.10 74.77
C ILE A 149 -52.99 -36.02 75.91
N VAL A 150 -52.90 -35.47 77.13
CA VAL A 150 -52.73 -36.24 78.35
C VAL A 150 -54.03 -37.04 78.52
N LYS A 151 -53.90 -38.37 78.46
CA LYS A 151 -54.98 -39.32 78.77
C LYS A 151 -55.18 -39.42 80.28
#